data_AF-A0A7X0B4D9-F1
#
_entry.id   AF-A0A7X0B4D9-F1
#
_cell.length_a   1.000
_cell.length_b   1.000
_cell.length_c   1.000
_cell.angle_alpha   90.00
_cell.angle_beta   90.00
_cell.angle_gamma   90.00
#
_symmetry.space_group_name_H-M   'P 1'
#
loop_
_entity.id
_entity.type
_entity.pdbx_description
1 polymer ?
#
loop_
_entity_poly.entity_id
_entity_poly.type
_entity_poly.pdbx_seq_one_letter_code
_entity_poly.pdbx_strand_id
1 'polypeptide(L)'
;MRAAALPLLFLFPFLVLACPAGALTEQIQGQPAARVITLDLPHPLMAGESAWIIVRVGPIGHAQVDVSDAAGHLLGSVSLFAPHYGEEGGSHVIPLPAKATQGKRVTLRLTITHPSAPSRAPTDGEVRDVAVTVEPTR
;
A
#
# COMPACT_ATOMS: atom_id res chain seq x y z
N MET A 1 -56.37 -38.30 -48.46
CA MET A 1 -56.10 -37.97 -49.87
C MET A 1 -55.64 -36.52 -49.95
N ARG A 2 -54.54 -36.26 -50.69
CA ARG A 2 -54.01 -34.95 -51.17
C ARG A 2 -53.45 -34.01 -50.08
N ALA A 3 -52.14 -33.73 -50.00
CA ALA A 3 -51.19 -33.12 -50.94
C ALA A 3 -51.22 -31.57 -50.95
N ALA A 4 -50.01 -30.99 -50.89
CA ALA A 4 -49.61 -29.63 -51.27
C ALA A 4 -49.98 -28.51 -50.27
N ALA A 5 -49.21 -27.45 -50.03
CA ALA A 5 -48.02 -26.90 -50.68
C ALA A 5 -47.31 -25.92 -49.69
N LEU A 6 -45.98 -25.86 -49.74
CA LEU A 6 -45.19 -24.65 -49.44
C LEU A 6 -45.41 -23.65 -50.60
N PRO A 7 -45.21 -22.30 -50.47
CA PRO A 7 -43.90 -21.76 -50.07
C PRO A 7 -43.86 -20.32 -49.47
N LEU A 8 -42.63 -19.92 -49.11
CA LEU A 8 -42.02 -18.57 -49.21
C LEU A 8 -42.78 -17.33 -48.70
N LEU A 9 -42.23 -16.66 -47.68
CA LEU A 9 -41.63 -15.32 -47.82
C LEU A 9 -40.96 -14.85 -46.52
N PHE A 10 -39.64 -14.72 -46.60
CA PHE A 10 -38.80 -13.69 -45.97
C PHE A 10 -39.48 -12.68 -45.03
N LEU A 11 -39.05 -12.61 -43.77
CA LEU A 11 -38.18 -11.52 -43.31
C LEU A 11 -37.70 -11.77 -41.86
N PHE A 12 -36.38 -11.81 -41.69
CA PHE A 12 -35.67 -11.57 -40.43
C PHE A 12 -36.01 -10.14 -39.92
N PRO A 13 -36.03 -9.89 -38.59
CA PRO A 13 -34.76 -9.87 -37.87
C PRO A 13 -34.76 -10.53 -36.49
N PHE A 14 -33.71 -11.31 -36.31
CA PHE A 14 -32.99 -11.62 -35.08
C PHE A 14 -33.08 -10.46 -34.04
N LEU A 15 -33.98 -10.60 -33.07
CA LEU A 15 -33.94 -9.77 -31.87
C LEU A 15 -32.91 -10.36 -30.92
N VAL A 16 -31.65 -9.95 -31.09
CA VAL A 16 -30.56 -10.24 -30.16
C VAL A 16 -30.91 -9.53 -28.85
N LEU A 17 -31.43 -10.30 -27.90
CA LEU A 17 -31.60 -9.87 -26.52
C LEU A 17 -30.21 -9.74 -25.89
N ALA A 18 -29.63 -8.54 -26.03
CA ALA A 18 -28.40 -8.16 -25.35
C ALA A 18 -28.65 -8.18 -23.84
N CYS A 19 -28.15 -9.21 -23.17
CA CYS A 19 -28.03 -9.21 -21.72
C CYS A 19 -26.83 -8.31 -21.40
N PRO A 20 -26.98 -7.11 -20.82
CA PRO A 20 -25.83 -6.36 -20.37
C PRO A 20 -25.20 -7.19 -19.26
N ALA A 21 -24.02 -7.74 -19.56
CA ALA A 21 -23.08 -8.22 -18.57
C ALA A 21 -22.83 -7.03 -17.63
N GLY A 22 -23.58 -7.00 -16.52
CA GLY A 22 -23.32 -6.11 -15.41
C GLY A 22 -21.96 -6.50 -14.87
N ALA A 23 -20.93 -5.81 -15.38
CA ALA A 23 -19.62 -5.80 -14.78
C ALA A 23 -19.83 -5.28 -13.36
N LEU A 24 -19.86 -6.21 -12.40
CA LEU A 24 -19.46 -5.94 -11.03
C LEU A 24 -17.99 -5.54 -11.11
N THR A 25 -17.72 -4.29 -11.48
CA THR A 25 -16.51 -3.61 -11.02
C THR A 25 -16.67 -3.52 -9.52
N GLU A 26 -16.11 -4.52 -8.84
CA GLU A 26 -15.76 -4.47 -7.43
C GLU A 26 -14.97 -3.16 -7.26
N GLN A 27 -15.64 -2.13 -6.76
CA GLN A 27 -14.98 -0.90 -6.37
C GLN A 27 -14.08 -1.29 -5.20
N ILE A 28 -12.80 -1.53 -5.49
CA ILE A 28 -11.75 -1.53 -4.49
C ILE A 28 -11.80 -0.14 -3.86
N GLN A 29 -12.53 -0.03 -2.74
CA GLN A 29 -12.62 1.18 -1.97
C GLN A 29 -11.20 1.64 -1.67
N GLY A 30 -10.93 2.88 -2.05
CA GLY A 30 -9.61 3.47 -2.16
C GLY A 30 -8.74 3.12 -0.97
N GLN A 31 -7.73 2.31 -1.24
CA GLN A 31 -6.56 2.18 -0.41
C GLN A 31 -6.12 3.61 -0.02
N PRO A 32 -6.01 3.96 1.27
CA PRO A 32 -5.62 5.31 1.65
C PRO A 32 -4.32 5.67 0.94
N ALA A 33 -4.25 6.90 0.41
CA ALA A 33 -3.08 7.36 -0.31
C ALA A 33 -1.86 7.13 0.59
N ALA A 34 -0.87 6.39 0.09
CA ALA A 34 0.34 6.05 0.83
C ALA A 34 1.55 6.43 -0.01
N ARG A 35 2.61 6.90 0.65
CA ARG A 35 3.91 7.06 -0.01
C ARG A 35 4.57 5.68 -0.05
N VAL A 36 4.83 5.17 -1.25
CA VAL A 36 5.51 3.88 -1.45
C VAL A 36 6.99 4.15 -1.71
N ILE A 37 7.86 3.45 -0.99
CA ILE A 37 9.32 3.58 -1.10
C ILE A 37 9.93 2.20 -1.14
N THR A 38 10.87 1.97 -2.05
CA THR A 38 11.66 0.74 -2.10
C THR A 38 13.09 1.06 -1.69
N LEU A 39 13.62 0.29 -0.74
CA LEU A 39 14.99 0.41 -0.23
C LEU A 39 15.76 -0.85 -0.57
N ASP A 40 17.03 -0.68 -0.95
CA ASP A 40 17.96 -1.78 -1.13
C ASP A 40 18.71 -2.05 0.19
N LEU A 41 18.82 -3.32 0.54
CA LEU A 41 19.69 -3.84 1.59
C LEU A 41 21.06 -4.17 0.98
N PRO A 42 22.16 -4.09 1.75
CA PRO A 42 23.51 -4.42 1.26
C PRO A 42 23.61 -5.87 0.73
N HIS A 43 22.92 -6.80 1.40
CA HIS A 43 22.75 -8.19 1.02
C HIS A 43 21.38 -8.70 1.51
N PRO A 44 20.92 -9.88 1.08
CA PRO A 44 19.71 -10.47 1.65
C PRO A 44 19.95 -10.68 3.15
N LEU A 45 18.89 -10.52 3.94
CA LEU A 45 18.99 -10.69 5.39
C LEU A 45 19.25 -12.17 5.72
N MET A 46 20.33 -12.45 6.43
CA MET A 46 20.77 -13.81 6.78
C MET A 46 20.39 -14.16 8.22
N ALA A 47 20.48 -15.45 8.55
CA ALA A 47 20.32 -15.91 9.94
C ALA A 47 21.45 -15.33 10.82
N GLY A 48 21.09 -14.82 12.00
CA GLY A 48 22.05 -14.14 12.89
C GLY A 48 22.27 -12.66 12.55
N GLU A 49 21.46 -12.08 11.67
CA GLU A 49 21.44 -10.66 11.39
C GLU A 49 20.08 -10.05 11.77
N SER A 50 20.13 -8.76 12.13
CA SER A 50 18.97 -7.92 12.37
C SER A 50 18.97 -6.75 11.40
N ALA A 51 17.82 -6.39 10.87
CA ALA A 51 17.66 -5.19 10.05
C ALA A 51 16.75 -4.17 10.75
N TRP A 52 17.01 -2.90 10.51
CA TRP A 52 16.29 -1.79 11.12
C TRP A 52 15.93 -0.73 10.09
N ILE A 53 14.68 -0.28 10.09
CA ILE A 53 14.23 0.88 9.32
C ILE A 53 14.47 2.12 10.18
N ILE A 54 15.12 3.12 9.60
CA ILE A 54 15.33 4.43 10.22
C ILE A 54 14.43 5.42 9.48
N VAL A 55 13.49 6.02 10.19
CA VAL A 55 12.57 7.04 9.64
C VAL A 55 12.90 8.38 10.25
N ARG A 56 13.27 9.36 9.43
CA ARG A 56 13.45 10.75 9.87
C ARG A 56 12.16 11.52 9.67
N VAL A 57 11.57 11.93 10.78
CA VAL A 57 10.26 12.58 10.80
C VAL A 57 10.44 14.07 11.07
N GLY A 58 9.78 14.90 10.26
CA GLY A 58 9.63 16.33 10.50
C GLY A 58 8.36 16.63 11.30
N PRO A 59 7.88 17.88 11.29
CA PRO A 59 6.66 18.24 12.01
C PRO A 59 5.44 17.49 11.46
N ILE A 60 4.78 16.69 12.32
CA ILE A 60 3.54 15.95 11.98
C ILE A 60 2.36 16.28 12.91
N GLY A 61 2.53 17.26 13.82
CA GLY A 61 1.50 17.63 14.79
C GLY A 61 1.10 16.45 15.69
N HIS A 62 -0.21 16.25 15.89
CA HIS A 62 -0.78 15.13 16.66
C HIS A 62 -0.98 13.86 15.81
N ALA A 63 -0.49 13.85 14.58
CA ALA A 63 -0.60 12.68 13.71
C ALA A 63 0.49 11.64 14.01
N GLN A 64 0.36 10.50 13.38
CA GLN A 64 1.30 9.39 13.43
C GLN A 64 1.68 8.96 12.01
N VAL A 65 2.93 8.56 11.81
CA VAL A 65 3.39 7.89 10.59
C VAL A 65 3.33 6.39 10.83
N ASP A 66 2.47 5.69 10.11
CA ASP A 66 2.42 4.24 10.07
C ASP A 66 3.30 3.72 8.93
N VAL A 67 4.18 2.77 9.26
CA VAL A 67 5.11 2.12 8.34
C VAL A 67 4.70 0.68 8.18
N SER A 68 4.30 0.30 6.97
CA SER A 68 3.85 -1.06 6.63
C SER A 68 4.71 -1.66 5.52
N ASP A 69 4.68 -2.98 5.39
CA ASP A 69 5.27 -3.67 4.24
C ASP A 69 4.42 -3.49 2.95
N ALA A 70 4.88 -4.08 1.84
CA ALA A 70 4.18 -4.03 0.56
C ALA A 70 2.75 -4.61 0.62
N ALA A 71 2.53 -5.62 1.46
CA ALA A 71 1.23 -6.26 1.67
C ALA A 71 0.31 -5.44 2.59
N GLY A 72 0.84 -4.39 3.24
CA GLY A 72 0.10 -3.55 4.18
C GLY A 72 0.13 -4.05 5.62
N HIS A 73 1.00 -5.00 5.96
CA HIS A 73 1.20 -5.38 7.36
C HIS A 73 1.99 -4.29 8.08
N LEU A 74 1.45 -3.80 9.20
CA LEU A 74 2.11 -2.80 10.02
C LEU A 74 3.42 -3.34 10.62
N LEU A 75 4.52 -2.64 10.35
CA LEU A 75 5.84 -2.92 10.90
C LEU A 75 6.09 -2.09 12.16
N GLY A 76 5.60 -0.85 12.16
CA GLY A 76 5.69 0.05 13.30
C GLY A 76 5.06 1.39 13.01
N SER A 77 4.99 2.21 14.04
CA SER A 77 4.37 3.53 14.00
C SER A 77 5.24 4.55 14.71
N VAL A 78 5.24 5.78 14.20
CA VAL A 78 6.03 6.90 14.71
C VAL A 78 5.11 8.07 15.02
N SER A 79 5.03 8.44 16.29
CA SER A 79 4.24 9.58 16.79
C SER A 79 5.11 10.49 17.63
N LEU A 80 4.95 11.80 17.50
CA LEU A 80 5.65 12.77 18.32
C LEU A 80 4.78 13.13 19.53
N PHE A 81 5.08 12.53 20.69
CA PHE A 81 4.49 12.97 21.96
C PHE A 81 5.34 14.12 22.54
N ALA A 82 4.68 15.13 23.14
CA ALA A 82 5.23 16.44 23.53
C ALA A 82 6.59 16.37 24.26
N PRO A 83 7.56 17.28 23.99
CA PRO A 83 7.35 18.67 23.60
C PRO A 83 7.70 19.05 22.15
N HIS A 84 7.98 18.10 21.25
CA HIS A 84 8.42 18.39 19.86
C HIS A 84 7.29 18.83 18.91
N TYR A 85 6.21 19.43 19.43
CA TYR A 85 5.13 19.94 18.60
C TYR A 85 5.64 21.11 17.76
N GLY A 86 5.84 20.86 16.46
CA GLY A 86 6.38 21.86 15.53
C GLY A 86 7.90 21.83 15.37
N GLU A 87 8.61 20.98 16.12
CA GLU A 87 10.06 20.77 15.98
C GLU A 87 10.39 19.51 15.17
N GLU A 88 11.66 19.31 14.82
CA GLU A 88 12.11 18.10 14.13
C GLU A 88 11.77 16.86 14.99
N GLY A 89 10.99 15.94 14.43
CA GLY A 89 10.60 14.70 15.10
C GLY A 89 11.74 13.75 15.38
N GLY A 90 12.88 13.95 14.71
CA GLY A 90 14.10 13.16 14.92
C GLY A 90 14.10 11.87 14.10
N SER A 91 14.99 10.95 14.47
CA SER A 91 15.14 9.66 13.82
C SER A 91 14.53 8.56 14.69
N HIS A 92 13.66 7.74 14.11
CA HIS A 92 12.98 6.64 14.76
C HIS A 92 13.37 5.31 14.14
N VAL A 93 13.56 4.30 14.97
CA VAL A 93 14.04 2.98 14.56
C VAL A 93 12.91 1.97 14.69
N ILE A 94 12.61 1.24 13.61
CA ILE A 94 11.60 0.20 13.56
C ILE A 94 12.28 -1.12 13.16
N PRO A 95 12.10 -2.23 13.91
CA PRO A 95 12.61 -3.53 13.50
C PRO A 95 12.07 -3.94 12.13
N LEU A 96 12.95 -4.38 11.23
CA LEU A 96 12.56 -4.94 9.94
C LEU A 96 12.56 -6.47 10.01
N PRO A 97 11.37 -7.11 10.08
CA PRO A 97 11.31 -8.57 10.09
C PRO A 97 11.72 -9.13 8.71
N ALA A 98 12.46 -10.24 8.70
CA ALA A 98 12.95 -10.88 7.47
C ALA A 98 11.84 -11.17 6.44
N LYS A 99 10.63 -11.50 6.90
CA LYS A 99 9.48 -11.77 6.02
C LYS A 99 9.01 -10.56 5.20
N ALA A 100 9.38 -9.33 5.60
CA ALA A 100 9.03 -8.11 4.89
C ALA A 100 10.02 -7.79 3.75
N THR A 101 11.14 -8.51 3.66
CA THR A 101 12.11 -8.35 2.56
C THR A 101 11.84 -9.33 1.42
N GLN A 102 12.23 -8.93 0.21
CA GLN A 102 12.22 -9.74 -0.99
C GLN A 102 13.64 -9.72 -1.57
N GLY A 103 14.44 -10.73 -1.20
CA GLY A 103 15.87 -10.77 -1.52
C GLY A 103 16.62 -9.62 -0.88
N LYS A 104 17.22 -8.74 -1.69
CA LYS A 104 17.95 -7.53 -1.24
C LYS A 104 17.07 -6.30 -1.12
N ARG A 105 15.75 -6.42 -1.16
CA ARG A 105 14.85 -5.25 -1.21
C ARG A 105 13.79 -5.30 -0.13
N VAL A 106 13.37 -4.14 0.31
CA VAL A 106 12.14 -3.95 1.08
C VAL A 106 11.32 -2.86 0.42
N THR A 107 10.01 -3.09 0.28
CA THR A 107 9.06 -2.07 -0.15
C THR A 107 8.21 -1.69 1.04
N LEU A 108 8.27 -0.41 1.40
CA LEU A 108 7.57 0.20 2.52
C LEU A 108 6.41 1.06 2.01
N ARG A 109 5.34 1.07 2.80
CA ARG A 109 4.17 1.94 2.60
C ARG A 109 4.03 2.83 3.82
N LEU A 110 4.13 4.13 3.61
CA LEU A 110 4.08 5.12 4.67
C LEU A 110 2.77 5.90 4.59
N THR A 111 2.09 6.03 5.72
CA THR A 111 0.78 6.69 5.83
C THR A 111 0.76 7.60 7.04
N ILE A 112 0.22 8.81 6.90
CA ILE A 112 -0.15 9.69 8.02
C ILE A 112 -1.54 9.30 8.49
N THR A 113 -1.65 8.96 9.77
CA THR A 113 -2.91 8.68 10.46
C THR A 113 -3.18 9.74 11.53
N HIS A 114 -4.42 10.19 11.61
CA HIS A 114 -4.89 11.12 12.61
C HIS A 114 -6.25 10.66 13.12
N PRO A 115 -6.54 10.70 14.44
CA PRO A 115 -7.80 10.17 14.98
C PRO A 115 -9.07 10.81 14.39
N SER A 116 -8.98 12.06 13.94
CA SER A 116 -10.12 12.83 13.42
C SER A 116 -10.05 13.17 11.93
N ALA A 117 -9.10 12.60 11.18
CA ALA A 117 -8.97 12.87 9.73
C ALA A 117 -8.69 11.59 8.93
N PRO A 118 -9.09 11.52 7.65
CA PRO A 118 -8.75 10.40 6.79
C PRO A 118 -7.24 10.22 6.66
N SER A 119 -6.81 8.97 6.57
CA SER A 119 -5.42 8.61 6.31
C SER A 119 -4.95 9.14 4.95
N ARG A 120 -3.71 9.61 4.88
CA ARG A 120 -3.11 10.16 3.65
C ARG A 120 -1.62 9.87 3.55
N ALA A 121 -1.02 10.17 2.39
CA ALA A 121 0.41 10.04 2.21
C ALA A 121 1.14 11.14 3.01
N PRO A 122 2.33 10.85 3.57
CA PRO A 122 3.20 11.88 4.11
C PRO A 122 3.77 12.76 3.00
N THR A 123 3.97 14.04 3.29
CA THR A 123 4.76 14.96 2.47
C THR A 123 6.27 14.77 2.72
N ASP A 124 7.11 15.34 1.87
CA ASP A 124 8.58 15.31 2.06
C ASP A 124 9.06 16.07 3.30
N GLY A 125 8.27 17.05 3.78
CA GLY A 125 8.57 17.77 5.03
C GLY A 125 8.26 16.95 6.28
N GLU A 126 7.25 16.10 6.21
CA GLU A 126 6.76 15.23 7.30
C GLU A 126 7.59 13.95 7.43
N VAL A 127 7.93 13.31 6.30
CA VAL A 127 8.89 12.22 6.25
C VAL A 127 10.03 12.65 5.34
N ARG A 128 11.14 13.01 5.98
CA ARG A 128 12.29 13.64 5.31
C ARG A 128 13.26 12.62 4.73
N ASP A 129 13.38 11.47 5.40
CA ASP A 129 14.29 10.41 4.99
C ASP A 129 13.81 9.05 5.52
N VAL A 130 14.12 7.99 4.77
CA VAL A 130 13.87 6.61 5.17
C VAL A 130 15.05 5.77 4.72
N ALA A 131 15.70 5.11 5.66
CA ALA A 131 16.86 4.26 5.41
C ALA A 131 16.69 2.88 6.04
N VAL A 132 17.52 1.93 5.62
CA VAL A 132 17.64 0.61 6.22
C VAL A 132 19.08 0.35 6.61
N THR A 133 19.30 -0.24 7.79
CA THR A 133 20.60 -0.73 8.24
C THR A 133 20.50 -2.21 8.62
N VAL A 134 21.61 -2.94 8.50
CA VAL A 134 21.73 -4.37 8.82
C VAL A 134 22.92 -4.56 9.76
N GLU A 135 22.72 -5.29 10.84
CA GLU A 135 23.73 -5.52 11.87
C GLU A 135 23.72 -6.99 12.35
N PRO A 136 24.87 -7.55 12.76
CA PRO A 136 24.90 -8.87 13.40
C PRO A 136 24.12 -8.89 14.72
N THR A 137 23.35 -9.94 14.96
CA THR A 137 22.70 -10.19 16.26
C THR A 137 23.77 -10.62 17.27
N ARG A 138 23.88 -9.92 18.41
CA ARG A 138 24.79 -10.30 19.50
C ARG A 138 24.23 -11.40 20.39
#